data_AF-A0A7X7SQY4-F1
#
_entry.id   AF-A0A7X7SQY4-F1
#
_cell.length_a   1.000
_cell.length_b   1.000
_cell.length_c   1.000
_cell.angle_alpha   90.00
_cell.angle_beta   90.00
_cell.angle_gamma   90.00
#
_symmetry.space_group_name_H-M   'P 1'
#
loop_
_entity.id
_entity.type
_entity.pdbx_description
1 polymer ?
#
loop_
_entity_poly.entity_id
_entity_poly.type
_entity_poly.pdbx_seq_one_letter_code
_entity_poly.pdbx_strand_id
1 'polypeptide(L)'
;MDQAQLELQLKVWKELAISKQVLMRGAAEALKLDPNCSHDELKEALENVLKKIAAAEATVAETREQAKQQVATLEQKLMAAAKAQKTAETRAAELQKTLENTTQAIAVERASTANELKKLKQALADKEKEIKAINTALSDTPENVLKKMNALKKERRAEADLRKQEEATANALRADKRKLEQQLADIKKNVTSLVKQHRDLHETSLKLHELATAAKDSKKKKDVPSVPELDEKLLESIEQDESADTKKK
;
A
#
# COMPACT_ATOMS: atom_id res chain seq x y z
N MET A 1 -140.06 -34.15 -21.24
CA MET A 1 -139.06 -33.56 -20.33
C MET A 1 -139.63 -33.67 -18.94
N ASP A 2 -138.98 -34.45 -18.07
CA ASP A 2 -139.42 -34.72 -16.71
C ASP A 2 -139.20 -33.48 -15.82
N GLN A 3 -140.17 -33.13 -14.97
CA GLN A 3 -140.15 -31.91 -14.16
C GLN A 3 -138.96 -31.90 -13.18
N ALA A 4 -138.59 -33.06 -12.65
CA ALA A 4 -137.42 -33.23 -11.79
C ALA A 4 -136.09 -32.92 -12.52
N GLN A 5 -136.01 -33.22 -13.83
CA GLN A 5 -134.83 -32.93 -14.64
C GLN A 5 -134.68 -31.43 -14.92
N LEU A 6 -135.79 -30.72 -15.11
CA LEU A 6 -135.81 -29.26 -15.28
C LEU A 6 -135.35 -28.54 -14.00
N GLU A 7 -135.81 -28.99 -12.82
CA GLU A 7 -135.39 -28.41 -11.54
C GLU A 7 -133.90 -28.63 -11.24
N LEU A 8 -133.37 -29.81 -11.58
CA LEU A 8 -131.94 -30.08 -11.45
C LEU A 8 -131.11 -29.18 -12.38
N GLN A 9 -131.54 -29.02 -13.64
CA GLN A 9 -130.88 -28.10 -14.57
C GLN A 9 -130.87 -26.68 -14.02
N LEU A 10 -131.99 -26.18 -13.51
CA LEU A 10 -132.07 -24.84 -12.92
C LEU A 10 -131.13 -24.65 -11.73
N LYS A 11 -130.95 -25.68 -10.88
CA LYS A 11 -129.96 -25.63 -9.79
C LYS A 11 -128.54 -25.52 -10.33
N VAL A 12 -128.17 -26.33 -11.32
CA VAL A 12 -126.85 -26.29 -11.97
C VAL A 12 -126.60 -24.93 -12.61
N TRP A 13 -127.58 -24.35 -13.31
CA TRP A 13 -127.46 -23.02 -13.90
C TRP A 13 -127.29 -21.93 -12.84
N LYS A 14 -127.99 -22.04 -11.70
CA LYS A 14 -127.84 -21.10 -10.56
C LYS A 14 -126.45 -21.20 -9.94
N GLU A 15 -125.95 -22.40 -9.66
CA GLU A 15 -124.60 -22.60 -9.11
C GLU A 15 -123.52 -22.11 -10.07
N LEU A 16 -123.67 -22.40 -11.37
CA LEU A 16 -122.77 -21.90 -12.41
C LEU A 16 -122.78 -20.37 -12.47
N ALA A 17 -123.95 -19.74 -12.38
CA ALA A 17 -124.08 -18.29 -12.38
C ALA A 17 -123.43 -17.65 -11.14
N ILE A 18 -123.65 -18.23 -9.95
CA ILE A 18 -123.02 -17.78 -8.69
C ILE A 18 -121.49 -17.91 -8.79
N SER A 19 -120.99 -19.06 -9.26
CA SER A 19 -119.55 -19.31 -9.44
C SER A 19 -118.93 -18.29 -10.40
N LYS A 20 -119.59 -18.02 -11.54
CA LYS A 20 -119.17 -16.99 -12.50
C LYS A 20 -119.17 -15.59 -11.87
N GLN A 21 -120.17 -15.24 -11.07
CA GLN A 21 -120.25 -13.95 -10.40
C GLN A 21 -119.14 -13.78 -9.36
N VAL A 22 -118.83 -14.83 -8.58
CA VAL A 22 -117.72 -14.83 -7.62
C VAL A 22 -116.38 -14.68 -8.35
N LEU A 23 -116.19 -15.38 -9.48
CA LEU A 23 -114.98 -15.28 -10.29
C LEU A 23 -114.81 -13.86 -10.88
N MET A 24 -115.87 -13.28 -11.46
CA MET A 24 -115.79 -11.92 -12.01
C MET A 24 -115.52 -10.88 -10.92
N ARG A 25 -116.15 -11.01 -9.75
CA ARG A 25 -115.89 -10.12 -8.61
C ARG A 25 -114.46 -10.24 -8.08
N GLY A 26 -113.94 -11.46 -7.95
CA GLY A 26 -112.56 -11.69 -7.54
C GLY A 26 -111.54 -11.13 -8.54
N ALA A 27 -111.80 -11.28 -9.85
CA ALA A 27 -110.96 -10.70 -10.90
C ALA A 27 -111.03 -9.15 -10.89
N ALA A 28 -112.21 -8.58 -10.71
CA ALA A 28 -112.40 -7.13 -10.58
C ALA A 28 -111.64 -6.59 -9.35
N GLU A 29 -111.78 -7.25 -8.20
CA GLU A 29 -111.07 -6.86 -6.97
C GLU A 29 -109.54 -6.95 -7.12
N ALA A 30 -109.03 -8.02 -7.74
CA ALA A 30 -107.60 -8.18 -8.01
C ALA A 30 -107.03 -7.08 -8.94
N LEU A 31 -107.84 -6.62 -9.89
CA LEU A 31 -107.52 -5.53 -10.81
C LEU A 31 -107.86 -4.14 -10.26
N LYS A 32 -108.44 -4.08 -9.05
CA LYS A 32 -108.94 -2.86 -8.40
C LYS A 32 -110.01 -2.12 -9.21
N LEU A 33 -110.89 -2.87 -9.86
CA LEU A 33 -112.09 -2.40 -10.56
C LEU A 33 -113.32 -2.46 -9.65
N ASP A 34 -114.40 -1.81 -10.07
CA ASP A 34 -115.70 -1.92 -9.38
C ASP A 34 -116.21 -3.38 -9.40
N PRO A 35 -116.71 -3.95 -8.28
CA PRO A 35 -117.26 -5.31 -8.22
C PRO A 35 -118.46 -5.59 -9.15
N ASN A 36 -119.09 -4.54 -9.69
CA ASN A 36 -120.16 -4.59 -10.67
C ASN A 36 -119.72 -4.08 -12.06
N CYS A 37 -118.40 -4.06 -12.34
CA CYS A 37 -117.88 -3.66 -13.66
C CYS A 37 -118.47 -4.52 -14.78
N SER A 38 -118.55 -3.95 -15.97
CA SER A 38 -119.01 -4.69 -17.15
C SER A 38 -118.00 -5.77 -17.56
N HIS A 39 -118.47 -6.76 -18.32
CA HIS A 39 -117.59 -7.79 -18.86
C HIS A 39 -116.51 -7.21 -19.76
N ASP A 40 -116.83 -6.16 -20.52
CA ASP A 40 -115.91 -5.50 -21.44
C ASP A 40 -114.83 -4.71 -20.69
N GLU A 41 -115.19 -3.99 -19.61
CA GLU A 41 -114.23 -3.31 -18.73
C GLU A 41 -113.27 -4.31 -18.06
N LEU A 42 -113.78 -5.44 -17.57
CA LEU A 42 -112.95 -6.49 -16.97
C LEU A 42 -111.97 -7.07 -18.00
N LYS A 43 -112.46 -7.35 -19.22
CA LYS A 43 -111.65 -7.87 -20.32
C LYS A 43 -110.56 -6.88 -20.74
N GLU A 44 -110.90 -5.61 -20.92
CA GLU A 44 -109.95 -4.55 -21.27
C GLU A 44 -108.87 -4.39 -20.19
N ALA A 45 -109.25 -4.40 -18.92
CA ALA A 45 -108.30 -4.32 -17.81
C ALA A 45 -107.36 -5.54 -17.75
N LEU A 46 -107.88 -6.76 -17.96
CA LEU A 46 -107.07 -7.97 -18.07
C LEU A 46 -106.07 -7.88 -19.24
N GLU A 47 -106.52 -7.47 -20.42
CA GLU A 47 -105.66 -7.28 -21.59
C GLU A 47 -104.58 -6.22 -21.35
N ASN A 48 -104.92 -5.12 -20.68
CA ASN A 48 -103.98 -4.08 -20.32
C ASN A 48 -102.93 -4.57 -19.29
N VAL A 49 -103.33 -5.39 -18.32
CA VAL A 49 -102.39 -6.00 -17.37
C VAL A 49 -101.48 -7.00 -18.07
N LEU A 50 -102.02 -7.86 -18.95
CA LEU A 50 -101.20 -8.79 -19.73
C LEU A 50 -100.18 -8.06 -20.62
N LYS A 51 -100.57 -6.95 -21.27
CA LYS A 51 -99.64 -6.10 -22.02
C LYS A 51 -98.55 -5.50 -21.13
N LYS A 52 -98.91 -5.02 -19.94
CA LYS A 52 -97.94 -4.48 -18.97
C LYS A 52 -96.97 -5.55 -18.47
N ILE A 53 -97.46 -6.76 -18.19
CA ILE A 53 -96.61 -7.89 -17.80
C ILE A 53 -95.64 -8.23 -18.93
N ALA A 54 -96.13 -8.39 -20.16
CA ALA A 54 -95.28 -8.68 -21.31
C ALA A 54 -94.21 -7.59 -21.54
N ALA A 55 -94.58 -6.31 -21.40
CA ALA A 55 -93.63 -5.20 -21.50
C ALA A 55 -92.59 -5.23 -20.37
N ALA A 56 -93.01 -5.48 -19.13
CA ALA A 56 -92.12 -5.58 -17.98
C ALA A 56 -91.15 -6.77 -18.11
N GLU A 57 -91.63 -7.94 -18.56
CA GLU A 57 -90.79 -9.11 -18.83
C GLU A 57 -89.76 -8.83 -19.92
N ALA A 58 -90.14 -8.13 -20.99
CA ALA A 58 -89.21 -7.71 -22.03
C ALA A 58 -88.13 -6.77 -21.48
N THR A 59 -88.50 -5.77 -20.68
CA THR A 59 -87.54 -4.87 -20.02
C THR A 59 -86.62 -5.60 -19.04
N VAL A 60 -87.14 -6.56 -18.26
CA VAL A 60 -86.32 -7.38 -17.35
C VAL A 60 -85.35 -8.26 -18.13
N ALA A 61 -85.77 -8.84 -19.25
CA ALA A 61 -84.89 -9.63 -20.11
C ALA A 61 -83.77 -8.78 -20.71
N GLU A 62 -84.10 -7.60 -21.24
CA GLU A 62 -83.13 -6.67 -21.81
C GLU A 62 -82.12 -6.17 -20.77
N THR A 63 -82.60 -5.70 -19.61
CA THR A 63 -81.74 -5.24 -18.51
C THR A 63 -80.84 -6.34 -17.98
N ARG A 64 -81.34 -7.58 -17.88
CA ARG A 64 -80.53 -8.73 -17.48
C ARG A 64 -79.43 -9.04 -18.50
N GLU A 65 -79.72 -8.91 -19.79
CA GLU A 65 -78.72 -9.13 -20.84
C GLU A 65 -77.66 -8.02 -20.86
N GLN A 66 -78.08 -6.76 -20.74
CA GLN A 66 -77.15 -5.63 -20.58
C GLN A 66 -76.26 -5.78 -19.34
N ALA A 67 -76.82 -6.20 -18.20
CA ALA A 67 -76.06 -6.43 -16.98
C ALA A 67 -75.02 -7.55 -17.17
N LYS A 68 -75.38 -8.66 -17.83
CA LYS A 68 -74.41 -9.73 -18.16
C LYS A 68 -73.27 -9.22 -19.03
N GLN A 69 -73.58 -8.43 -20.06
CA GLN A 69 -72.56 -7.87 -20.95
C GLN A 69 -71.63 -6.90 -20.21
N GLN A 70 -72.17 -6.08 -19.30
CA GLN A 70 -71.38 -5.20 -18.46
C GLN A 70 -70.48 -5.97 -17.49
N VAL A 71 -70.99 -7.01 -16.83
CA VAL A 71 -70.20 -7.88 -15.95
C VAL A 71 -69.06 -8.54 -16.72
N ALA A 72 -69.33 -9.14 -17.88
CA ALA A 72 -68.30 -9.75 -18.71
C ALA A 72 -67.22 -8.74 -19.14
N THR A 73 -67.62 -7.51 -19.46
CA THR A 73 -66.68 -6.43 -19.81
C THR A 73 -65.82 -6.02 -18.61
N LEU A 74 -66.41 -5.92 -17.41
CA LEU A 74 -65.69 -5.60 -16.19
C LEU A 74 -64.71 -6.71 -15.79
N GLU A 75 -65.11 -7.97 -15.91
CA GLU A 75 -64.24 -9.12 -15.66
C GLU A 75 -63.03 -9.12 -16.60
N GLN A 76 -63.23 -8.85 -17.90
CA GLN A 76 -62.13 -8.71 -18.85
C GLN A 76 -61.18 -7.57 -18.48
N LYS A 77 -61.72 -6.40 -18.12
CA LYS A 77 -60.90 -5.25 -17.68
C LYS A 77 -60.13 -5.56 -16.39
N LEU A 78 -60.76 -6.27 -15.45
CA LEU A 78 -60.12 -6.66 -14.19
C LEU A 78 -58.99 -7.66 -14.41
N MET A 79 -59.18 -8.65 -15.30
CA MET A 79 -58.12 -9.58 -15.69
C MET A 79 -56.95 -8.86 -16.36
N ALA A 80 -57.24 -7.92 -17.28
CA ALA A 80 -56.20 -7.11 -17.93
C ALA A 80 -55.43 -6.24 -16.92
N ALA A 81 -56.14 -5.60 -15.99
CA ALA A 81 -55.55 -4.78 -14.94
C ALA A 81 -54.68 -5.63 -13.99
N ALA A 82 -55.13 -6.81 -13.57
CA ALA A 82 -54.36 -7.71 -12.72
C ALA A 82 -53.07 -8.17 -13.41
N LYS A 83 -53.12 -8.48 -14.72
CA LYS A 83 -51.92 -8.82 -15.49
C LYS A 83 -50.96 -7.64 -15.62
N ALA A 84 -51.49 -6.44 -15.87
CA ALA A 84 -50.69 -5.22 -15.93
C ALA A 84 -50.02 -4.90 -14.59
N GLN A 85 -50.75 -5.03 -13.48
CA GLN A 85 -50.25 -4.85 -12.12
C GLN A 85 -49.11 -5.82 -11.82
N LYS A 86 -49.29 -7.12 -12.07
CA LYS A 86 -48.23 -8.13 -11.87
C LYS A 86 -46.96 -7.81 -12.67
N THR A 87 -47.13 -7.32 -13.90
CA THR A 87 -46.00 -6.91 -14.75
C THR A 87 -45.30 -5.67 -14.18
N ALA A 88 -46.06 -4.69 -13.69
CA ALA A 88 -45.52 -3.49 -13.06
C ALA A 88 -44.77 -3.81 -11.76
N GLU A 89 -45.31 -4.68 -10.91
CA GLU A 89 -44.67 -5.14 -9.67
C GLU A 89 -43.35 -5.87 -9.95
N THR A 90 -43.32 -6.71 -10.99
CA THR A 90 -42.09 -7.42 -11.39
C THR A 90 -41.01 -6.43 -11.86
N ARG A 91 -41.39 -5.47 -12.72
CA ARG A 91 -40.47 -4.42 -13.17
C ARG A 91 -39.99 -3.54 -12.02
N ALA A 92 -40.86 -3.21 -11.07
CA ALA A 92 -40.49 -2.43 -9.89
C ALA A 92 -39.45 -3.17 -9.05
N ALA A 93 -39.63 -4.48 -8.81
CA ALA A 93 -38.66 -5.30 -8.09
C ALA A 93 -37.31 -5.40 -8.83
N GLU A 94 -37.32 -5.55 -10.16
CA GLU A 94 -36.10 -5.57 -10.98
C GLU A 94 -35.35 -4.22 -10.94
N LEU A 95 -36.08 -3.11 -11.04
CA LEU A 95 -35.52 -1.77 -10.95
C LEU A 95 -34.94 -1.50 -9.56
N GLN A 96 -35.62 -1.92 -8.49
CA GLN A 96 -35.12 -1.79 -7.13
C GLN A 96 -33.80 -2.56 -6.94
N LYS A 97 -33.74 -3.82 -7.39
CA LYS A 97 -32.52 -4.62 -7.35
C LYS A 97 -31.38 -3.96 -8.14
N THR A 98 -31.69 -3.38 -9.30
CA THR A 98 -30.71 -2.66 -10.13
C THR A 98 -30.19 -1.40 -9.43
N LEU A 99 -31.08 -0.65 -8.78
CA LEU A 99 -30.71 0.53 -7.99
C LEU A 99 -29.80 0.15 -6.81
N GLU A 100 -30.12 -0.91 -6.08
CA GLU A 100 -29.30 -1.40 -4.97
C GLU A 100 -27.90 -1.82 -5.45
N ASN A 101 -27.83 -2.60 -6.54
CA ASN A 101 -26.56 -3.03 -7.12
C ASN A 101 -25.71 -1.85 -7.62
N THR A 102 -26.31 -0.90 -8.33
CA THR A 102 -25.58 0.29 -8.84
C THR A 102 -25.12 1.19 -7.70
N THR A 103 -25.92 1.34 -6.65
CA THR A 103 -25.54 2.11 -5.45
C THR A 103 -24.35 1.47 -4.75
N GLN A 104 -24.35 0.14 -4.58
CA GLN A 104 -23.21 -0.60 -4.02
C GLN A 104 -21.96 -0.47 -4.90
N ALA A 105 -22.10 -0.61 -6.22
CA ALA A 105 -20.99 -0.45 -7.16
C ALA A 105 -20.37 0.95 -7.07
N ILE A 106 -21.19 2.01 -7.05
CA ILE A 106 -20.73 3.40 -6.89
C ILE A 106 -20.01 3.58 -5.53
N ALA A 107 -20.52 2.99 -4.45
CA ALA A 107 -19.87 3.07 -3.14
C ALA A 107 -18.48 2.41 -3.14
N VAL A 108 -18.35 1.23 -3.77
CA VAL A 108 -17.07 0.54 -3.93
C VAL A 108 -16.09 1.34 -4.78
N GLU A 109 -16.56 1.88 -5.92
CA GLU A 109 -15.74 2.71 -6.81
C GLU A 109 -15.25 3.98 -6.12
N ARG A 110 -16.13 4.66 -5.36
CA ARG A 110 -15.75 5.83 -4.55
C ARG A 110 -14.71 5.50 -3.49
N ALA A 111 -14.83 4.35 -2.83
CA ALA A 111 -13.84 3.90 -1.85
C ALA A 111 -12.48 3.57 -2.52
N SER A 112 -12.50 2.92 -3.69
CA SER A 112 -11.28 2.61 -4.47
C SER A 112 -10.58 3.87 -4.93
N THR A 113 -11.31 4.79 -5.56
CA THR A 113 -10.79 6.07 -6.05
C THR A 113 -10.24 6.94 -4.91
N ALA A 114 -10.90 6.97 -3.75
CA ALA A 114 -10.39 7.67 -2.57
C ALA A 114 -9.05 7.07 -2.08
N ASN A 115 -8.93 5.74 -2.08
CA ASN A 115 -7.68 5.06 -1.71
C ASN A 115 -6.55 5.33 -2.71
N GLU A 116 -6.85 5.31 -4.01
CA GLU A 116 -5.91 5.65 -5.07
C GLU A 116 -5.44 7.10 -4.96
N LEU A 117 -6.35 8.05 -4.76
CA LEU A 117 -6.02 9.45 -4.53
C LEU A 117 -5.12 9.63 -3.30
N LYS A 118 -5.38 8.89 -2.22
CA LYS A 118 -4.51 8.91 -1.02
C LYS A 118 -3.10 8.41 -1.34
N LYS A 119 -2.98 7.31 -2.09
CA LYS A 119 -1.68 6.76 -2.52
C LYS A 119 -0.93 7.75 -3.42
N LEU A 120 -1.63 8.36 -4.38
CA LEU A 120 -1.04 9.36 -5.28
C LEU A 120 -0.56 10.61 -4.51
N LYS A 121 -1.35 11.09 -3.55
CA LYS A 121 -0.93 12.20 -2.67
C LYS A 121 0.30 11.85 -1.85
N GLN A 122 0.38 10.63 -1.32
CA GLN A 122 1.55 10.16 -0.58
C GLN A 122 2.78 10.09 -1.49
N ALA A 123 2.65 9.49 -2.67
CA ALA A 123 3.73 9.42 -3.65
C ALA A 123 4.20 10.81 -4.08
N LEU A 124 3.28 11.76 -4.27
CA LEU A 124 3.62 13.15 -4.59
C LEU A 124 4.40 13.81 -3.45
N ALA A 125 3.95 13.66 -2.20
CA ALA A 125 4.64 14.20 -1.03
C ALA A 125 6.05 13.61 -0.86
N ASP A 126 6.22 12.31 -1.15
CA ASP A 126 7.53 11.66 -1.11
C ASP A 126 8.43 12.16 -2.25
N LYS A 127 7.90 12.36 -3.46
CA LYS A 127 8.63 12.97 -4.58
C LYS A 127 9.02 14.43 -4.30
N GLU A 128 8.16 15.21 -3.65
CA GLU A 128 8.51 16.58 -3.24
C GLU A 128 9.65 16.59 -2.21
N LYS A 129 9.66 15.64 -1.26
CA LYS A 129 10.78 15.48 -0.31
C LYS A 129 12.05 15.07 -1.03
N GLU A 130 11.97 14.11 -1.96
CA GLU A 130 13.11 13.71 -2.80
C GLU A 130 13.67 14.89 -3.59
N ILE A 131 12.81 15.69 -4.24
CA ILE A 131 13.23 16.89 -4.98
C ILE A 131 13.89 17.91 -4.04
N LYS A 132 13.35 18.12 -2.84
CA LYS A 132 13.98 19.02 -1.85
C LYS A 132 15.34 18.50 -1.39
N ALA A 133 15.48 17.20 -1.17
CA ALA A 133 16.74 16.57 -0.81
C ALA A 133 17.76 16.67 -1.95
N ILE A 134 17.33 16.39 -3.20
CA ILE A 134 18.14 16.58 -4.41
C ILE A 134 18.55 18.04 -4.54
N ASN A 135 17.62 18.99 -4.42
CA ASN A 135 17.94 20.41 -4.48
C ASN A 135 18.94 20.79 -3.39
N THR A 136 18.79 20.29 -2.16
CA THR A 136 19.73 20.55 -1.06
C THR A 136 21.12 19.98 -1.35
N ALA A 137 21.18 18.77 -1.91
CA ALA A 137 22.43 18.09 -2.25
C ALA A 137 23.14 18.70 -3.47
N LEU A 138 22.37 19.12 -4.49
CA LEU A 138 22.86 19.81 -5.67
C LEU A 138 23.18 21.28 -5.38
N SER A 139 22.48 21.90 -4.43
CA SER A 139 22.86 23.17 -3.83
C SER A 139 24.01 22.94 -2.84
N ASP A 140 25.16 22.49 -3.34
CA ASP A 140 26.40 23.02 -2.81
C ASP A 140 26.30 24.54 -3.03
N THR A 141 25.81 25.27 -2.02
CA THR A 141 25.73 26.73 -2.07
C THR A 141 27.10 27.27 -2.49
N PRO A 142 27.19 28.43 -3.16
CA PRO A 142 28.47 29.07 -3.44
C PRO A 142 29.36 29.12 -2.17
N GLU A 143 28.73 29.28 -1.02
CA GLU A 143 29.34 29.16 0.31
C GLU A 143 29.95 27.79 0.62
N ASN A 144 29.26 26.68 0.37
CA ASN A 144 29.80 25.33 0.60
C ASN A 144 30.92 24.98 -0.40
N VAL A 145 30.80 25.41 -1.66
CA VAL A 145 31.89 25.28 -2.64
C VAL A 145 33.11 26.09 -2.19
N LEU A 146 32.92 27.33 -1.73
CA LEU A 146 33.98 28.17 -1.20
C LEU A 146 34.62 27.57 0.07
N LYS A 147 33.82 27.01 0.99
CA LYS A 147 34.31 26.31 2.18
C LYS A 147 35.16 25.09 1.81
N LYS A 148 34.67 24.23 0.90
CA LYS A 148 35.43 23.07 0.39
C LYS A 148 36.71 23.50 -0.32
N MET A 149 36.66 24.53 -1.16
CA MET A 149 37.84 25.09 -1.83
C MET A 149 38.86 25.65 -0.83
N ASN A 150 38.41 26.35 0.21
CA ASN A 150 39.30 26.88 1.25
C ASN A 150 39.92 25.77 2.11
N ALA A 151 39.17 24.70 2.42
CA ALA A 151 39.69 23.51 3.09
C ALA A 151 40.77 22.83 2.24
N LEU A 152 40.51 22.59 0.95
CA LEU A 152 41.50 22.04 0.01
C LEU A 152 42.74 22.92 -0.12
N LYS A 153 42.59 24.25 -0.17
CA LYS A 153 43.73 25.18 -0.18
C LYS A 153 44.54 25.09 1.11
N LYS A 154 43.90 24.90 2.26
CA LYS A 154 44.56 24.75 3.56
C LYS A 154 45.32 23.43 3.63
N GLU A 155 44.70 22.31 3.24
CA GLU A 155 45.34 21.00 3.17
C GLU A 155 46.55 21.03 2.23
N ARG A 156 46.42 21.61 1.04
CA ARG A 156 47.53 21.72 0.09
C ARG A 156 48.72 22.52 0.64
N ARG A 157 48.46 23.56 1.44
CA ARG A 157 49.52 24.32 2.12
C ARG A 157 50.18 23.48 3.21
N ALA A 158 49.38 22.83 4.05
CA ALA A 158 49.88 21.96 5.11
C ALA A 158 50.74 20.81 4.55
N GLU A 159 50.32 20.19 3.44
CA GLU A 159 51.07 19.15 2.74
C GLU A 159 52.40 19.70 2.16
N ALA A 160 52.39 20.91 1.60
CA ALA A 160 53.62 21.54 1.10
C ALA A 160 54.61 21.89 2.23
N ASP A 161 54.11 22.34 3.38
CA ASP A 161 54.93 22.64 4.55
C ASP A 161 55.50 21.36 5.19
N LEU A 162 54.70 20.29 5.27
CA LEU A 162 55.16 18.96 5.66
C LEU A 162 56.26 18.45 4.73
N ARG A 163 56.09 18.54 3.40
CA ARG A 163 57.14 18.17 2.44
C ARG A 163 58.43 18.94 2.66
N LYS A 164 58.36 20.26 2.88
CA LYS A 164 59.56 21.07 3.17
C LYS A 164 60.25 20.66 4.45
N GLN A 165 59.47 20.36 5.50
CA GLN A 165 60.01 19.91 6.78
C GLN A 165 60.68 18.54 6.62
N GLU A 166 60.06 17.61 5.90
CA GLU A 166 60.64 16.31 5.57
C GLU A 166 61.94 16.47 4.78
N GLU A 167 61.97 17.31 3.74
CA GLU A 167 63.19 17.59 2.97
C GLU A 167 64.31 18.20 3.84
N ALA A 168 63.96 19.13 4.72
CA ALA A 168 64.92 19.73 5.65
C ALA A 168 65.50 18.67 6.61
N THR A 169 64.66 17.80 7.17
CA THR A 169 65.12 16.71 8.05
C THR A 169 65.99 15.70 7.30
N ALA A 170 65.63 15.33 6.07
CA ALA A 170 66.42 14.43 5.24
C ALA A 170 67.81 15.02 4.92
N ASN A 171 67.88 16.33 4.65
CA ASN A 171 69.14 17.01 4.41
C ASN A 171 70.00 17.11 5.68
N ALA A 172 69.40 17.38 6.83
CA ALA A 172 70.10 17.37 8.12
C ALA A 172 70.68 15.98 8.42
N LEU A 173 69.88 14.92 8.28
CA LEU A 173 70.34 13.53 8.45
C LEU A 173 71.48 13.16 7.52
N ARG A 174 71.46 13.63 6.26
CA ARG A 174 72.59 13.43 5.33
C ARG A 174 73.84 14.17 5.78
N ALA A 175 73.72 15.38 6.31
CA ALA A 175 74.86 16.14 6.82
C ALA A 175 75.45 15.48 8.07
N ASP A 176 74.61 15.02 9.00
CA ASP A 176 75.05 14.33 10.21
C ASP A 176 75.66 12.97 9.91
N LYS A 177 75.10 12.21 8.95
CA LYS A 177 75.71 10.98 8.44
C LYS A 177 77.13 11.24 7.93
N ARG A 178 77.32 12.29 7.11
CA ARG A 178 78.67 12.65 6.60
C ARG A 178 79.63 13.01 7.72
N LYS A 179 79.17 13.74 8.75
CA LYS A 179 80.00 14.08 9.92
C LYS A 179 80.39 12.83 10.72
N LEU A 180 79.45 11.92 10.98
CA LEU A 180 79.70 10.67 11.69
C LEU A 180 80.66 9.76 10.89
N GLU A 181 80.50 9.68 9.57
CA GLU A 181 81.44 8.95 8.71
C GLU A 181 82.85 9.54 8.75
N GLN A 182 82.99 10.87 8.76
CA GLN A 182 84.28 11.54 8.93
C GLN A 182 84.90 11.26 10.31
N GLN A 183 84.11 11.39 11.38
CA GLN A 183 84.57 11.10 12.74
C GLN A 183 84.99 9.63 12.90
N LEU A 184 84.24 8.69 12.33
CA LEU A 184 84.62 7.29 12.30
C LEU A 184 85.94 7.07 11.55
N ALA A 185 86.13 7.71 10.40
CA ALA A 185 87.38 7.62 9.65
C ALA A 185 88.59 8.18 10.44
N ASP A 186 88.42 9.28 11.16
CA ASP A 186 89.48 9.87 11.97
C ASP A 186 89.77 9.05 13.23
N ILE A 187 88.75 8.51 13.90
CA ILE A 187 88.93 7.58 15.02
C ILE A 187 89.69 6.34 14.53
N LYS A 188 89.35 5.77 13.38
CA LYS A 188 90.06 4.62 12.81
C LYS A 188 91.55 4.90 12.59
N LYS A 189 91.91 6.05 12.00
CA LYS A 189 93.31 6.46 11.84
C LYS A 189 94.03 6.62 13.18
N ASN A 190 93.37 7.21 14.17
CA ASN A 190 93.95 7.39 15.50
C ASN A 190 94.19 6.04 16.20
N VAL A 191 93.24 5.11 16.05
CA VAL A 191 93.34 3.75 16.57
C VAL A 191 94.50 3.00 15.91
N THR A 192 94.67 3.06 14.60
CA THR A 192 95.80 2.41 13.93
C THR A 192 97.15 3.04 14.26
N SER A 193 97.21 4.36 14.44
CA SER A 193 98.39 5.03 14.99
C SER A 193 98.72 4.55 16.40
N LEU A 194 97.70 4.44 17.27
CA LEU A 194 97.87 3.99 18.64
C LEU A 194 98.33 2.52 18.74
N VAL A 195 97.80 1.65 17.89
CA VAL A 195 98.24 0.25 17.79
C VAL A 195 99.73 0.17 17.41
N LYS A 196 100.18 0.98 16.45
CA LYS A 196 101.62 1.05 16.09
C LYS A 196 102.47 1.55 17.25
N GLN A 197 102.08 2.66 17.89
CA GLN A 197 102.78 3.20 19.05
C GLN A 197 102.85 2.18 20.21
N HIS A 198 101.78 1.40 20.41
CA HIS A 198 101.75 0.34 21.41
C HIS A 198 102.73 -0.80 21.09
N ARG A 199 102.85 -1.22 19.82
CA ARG A 199 103.87 -2.19 19.39
C ARG A 199 105.29 -1.64 19.57
N ASP A 200 105.56 -0.41 19.15
CA ASP A 200 106.87 0.24 19.28
C ASP A 200 107.28 0.41 20.76
N LEU A 201 106.32 0.79 21.62
CA LEU A 201 106.54 0.88 23.07
C LEU A 201 106.86 -0.49 23.67
N HIS A 202 106.17 -1.54 23.22
CA HIS A 202 106.46 -2.91 23.66
C HIS A 202 107.87 -3.34 23.25
N GLU A 203 108.28 -3.12 21.99
CA GLU A 203 109.64 -3.41 21.53
C GLU A 203 110.72 -2.64 22.30
N THR A 204 110.49 -1.35 22.57
CA THR A 204 111.43 -0.55 23.37
C THR A 204 111.49 -1.02 24.81
N SER A 205 110.36 -1.44 25.39
CA SER A 205 110.32 -2.04 26.73
C SER A 205 111.07 -3.37 26.80
N LEU A 206 111.01 -4.20 25.75
CA LEU A 206 111.82 -5.43 25.62
C LEU A 206 113.31 -5.10 25.55
N LYS A 207 113.72 -4.15 24.70
CA LYS A 207 115.12 -3.71 24.57
C LYS A 207 115.67 -3.14 25.89
N LEU A 208 114.87 -2.32 26.59
CA LEU A 208 115.24 -1.78 27.91
C LEU A 208 115.28 -2.87 28.98
N HIS A 209 114.38 -3.85 28.94
CA HIS A 209 114.41 -5.00 29.83
C HIS A 209 115.68 -5.83 29.59
N GLU A 210 116.04 -6.12 28.34
CA GLU A 210 117.29 -6.80 27.98
C GLU A 210 118.52 -6.05 28.50
N LEU A 211 118.60 -4.73 28.28
CA LEU A 211 119.67 -3.88 28.82
C LEU A 211 119.70 -3.87 30.36
N ALA A 212 118.54 -3.81 31.02
CA ALA A 212 118.44 -3.86 32.48
C ALA A 212 118.82 -5.25 33.05
N THR A 213 118.60 -6.33 32.30
CA THR A 213 119.09 -7.66 32.64
C THR A 213 120.60 -7.84 32.38
N ALA A 214 121.16 -7.14 31.38
CA ALA A 214 122.58 -7.18 31.04
C ALA A 214 123.46 -6.26 31.91
N ALA A 215 122.93 -5.14 32.42
CA ALA A 215 123.68 -4.12 33.16
C ALA A 215 123.89 -4.41 34.66
N LYS A 216 123.68 -5.63 35.16
CA LYS A 216 123.87 -5.97 36.58
C LYS A 216 125.01 -6.94 36.84
N ASP A 217 126.13 -6.35 37.24
CA ASP A 217 127.03 -6.90 38.26
C ASP A 217 126.25 -7.07 39.59
N SER A 218 126.16 -8.31 40.06
CA SER A 218 125.91 -8.75 41.44
C SER A 218 124.68 -8.22 42.24
N LYS A 219 123.84 -9.16 42.72
CA LYS A 219 122.94 -9.12 43.91
C LYS A 219 121.49 -8.59 43.89
N LYS A 220 120.84 -8.24 42.77
CA LYS A 220 119.36 -8.07 42.73
C LYS A 220 118.69 -8.58 41.45
N LYS A 221 118.65 -9.91 41.28
CA LYS A 221 117.96 -10.62 40.18
C LYS A 221 116.44 -10.82 40.40
N LYS A 222 115.89 -10.46 41.57
CA LYS A 222 114.48 -10.72 41.93
C LYS A 222 113.50 -9.56 41.70
N ASP A 223 113.96 -8.36 41.32
CA ASP A 223 113.13 -7.15 41.22
C ASP A 223 113.02 -6.57 39.80
N VAL A 224 113.31 -7.33 38.74
CA VAL A 224 113.00 -6.88 37.36
C VAL A 224 111.65 -7.51 36.98
N PRO A 225 110.57 -6.72 36.87
CA PRO A 225 109.26 -7.22 36.48
C PRO A 225 109.31 -7.75 35.05
N SER A 226 108.63 -8.88 34.80
CA SER A 226 108.46 -9.43 33.45
C SER A 226 107.74 -8.41 32.57
N VAL A 227 108.23 -8.21 31.34
CA VAL A 227 107.48 -7.46 30.32
C VAL A 227 106.19 -8.25 30.03
N PRO A 228 104.99 -7.64 30.13
CA PRO A 228 103.74 -8.31 29.78
C PRO A 228 103.74 -8.80 28.33
N GLU A 229 103.14 -9.97 28.08
CA GLU A 229 102.98 -10.51 26.73
C GLU A 229 102.09 -9.60 25.88
N LEU A 230 102.47 -9.40 24.63
CA LEU A 230 101.68 -8.62 23.68
C LEU A 230 100.51 -9.49 23.18
N ASP A 231 99.27 -9.03 23.36
CA ASP A 231 98.09 -9.71 22.79
C ASP A 231 97.93 -9.35 21.30
N GLU A 232 98.65 -10.10 20.46
CA GLU A 232 98.65 -9.90 19.00
C GLU A 232 97.27 -10.11 18.38
N LYS A 233 96.44 -11.00 18.94
CA LYS A 233 95.10 -11.28 18.40
C LYS A 233 94.17 -10.09 18.58
N LEU A 234 94.24 -9.42 19.73
CA LEU A 234 93.47 -8.21 19.98
C LEU A 234 93.92 -7.08 19.03
N LEU A 235 95.22 -6.86 18.89
CA LEU A 235 95.76 -5.81 18.02
C LEU A 235 95.46 -6.06 16.53
N GLU A 236 95.53 -7.30 16.07
CA GLU A 236 95.13 -7.68 14.71
C GLU A 236 93.62 -7.52 14.48
N SER A 237 92.77 -7.82 15.47
CA SER A 237 91.32 -7.61 15.34
C SER A 237 90.94 -6.13 15.18
N ILE A 238 91.70 -5.25 15.85
CA ILE A 238 91.52 -3.79 15.76
C ILE A 238 91.97 -3.25 14.40
N GLU A 239 93.00 -3.84 13.78
CA GLU A 239 93.45 -3.49 12.43
C GLU A 239 92.59 -4.11 11.31
N GLN A 240 92.03 -5.31 11.54
CA GLN A 240 91.16 -5.97 10.55
C GLN A 240 89.85 -5.20 10.30
N ASP A 241 89.33 -4.48 11.30
CA ASP A 241 88.18 -3.55 11.14
C ASP A 241 88.49 -2.34 10.23
N GLU A 242 89.77 -2.08 9.93
CA GLU A 242 90.20 -1.08 8.94
C GLU A 242 90.15 -1.64 7.50
N SER A 243 90.43 -2.95 7.35
CA SER A 243 90.51 -3.62 6.05
C SER A 243 89.15 -4.11 5.48
N ALA A 244 88.15 -4.30 6.34
CA ALA A 244 86.81 -4.71 5.91
C ALA A 244 86.00 -3.56 5.29
N ASP A 245 86.26 -2.31 5.68
CA ASP A 245 85.49 -1.14 5.24
C ASP A 245 85.97 -0.56 3.90
N THR A 246 87.21 -0.85 3.49
CA THR A 246 87.74 -0.43 2.18
C THR A 246 87.18 -1.26 1.01
N LYS A 247 86.50 -2.39 1.28
CA LYS A 247 85.89 -3.26 0.25
C LYS A 247 84.40 -3.02 -0.01
N LYS A 248 83.77 -2.04 0.64
CA LYS A 248 82.32 -1.72 0.47
C LYS A 248 82.05 -0.28 0.03
N LYS A 249 82.91 0.28 -0.85
CA LYS A 249 82.56 1.47 -1.65
C LYS A 249 81.99 1.06 -2.99
#